data_AF-A0A9D4HT61-F1
#
_entry.id   AF-A0A9D4HT61-F1
#
_cell.length_a   1.000
_cell.length_b   1.000
_cell.length_c   1.000
_cell.angle_alpha   90.00
_cell.angle_beta   90.00
_cell.angle_gamma   90.00
#
_symmetry.space_group_name_H-M   'P 1'
#
loop_
_entity.id
_entity.type
_entity.pdbx_description
1 polymer ?
#
loop_
_entity_poly.entity_id
_entity_poly.type
_entity_poly.pdbx_seq_one_letter_code
_entity_poly.pdbx_strand_id
1 'polypeptide(L)' 'MLFLNNLSPLIAVKSCPAPETNVSRATLLTRRSTHLYGDLVEYQCDMGFTPGRTFRKCGDSGWSDLTPSCTGEF' A
#
# COMPACT_ATOMS: atom_id res chain seq x y z
N MET A 1 -10.02 -31.31 -30.92
CA MET A 1 -8.58 -31.15 -30.64
C MET A 1 -8.12 -30.01 -31.54
N LEU A 2 -7.71 -28.84 -31.06
CA LEU A 2 -6.58 -28.57 -30.19
C LEU A 2 -6.86 -27.31 -29.33
N PHE A 3 -6.43 -27.35 -28.07
CA PHE A 3 -6.38 -26.20 -27.17
C PHE A 3 -5.29 -25.25 -27.69
N LEU A 4 -5.66 -24.13 -28.30
CA LEU A 4 -4.70 -23.08 -28.62
C LEU A 4 -4.27 -22.42 -27.31
N ASN A 5 -3.05 -22.77 -26.91
CA ASN A 5 -2.29 -22.31 -25.76
C ASN A 5 -2.64 -20.88 -25.36
N ASN A 6 -3.08 -20.74 -24.10
CA ASN A 6 -3.19 -19.47 -23.40
C ASN A 6 -1.78 -18.86 -23.33
N LEU A 7 -1.45 -17.97 -24.26
CA LEU A 7 -0.24 -17.17 -24.19
C LEU A 7 -0.37 -16.27 -22.95
N SER A 8 0.23 -16.71 -21.85
CA SER A 8 0.48 -15.90 -20.66
C SER A 8 1.08 -14.57 -21.10
N PRO A 9 0.53 -13.40 -20.70
CA PRO A 9 1.13 -12.14 -21.10
C PRO A 9 2.46 -11.98 -20.36
N LEU A 10 3.49 -11.58 -21.12
CA LEU A 10 4.87 -11.34 -20.72
C LEU A 10 4.94 -10.53 -19.40
N ILE A 11 5.48 -11.13 -18.32
CA ILE A 11 5.71 -10.56 -16.98
C ILE A 11 4.53 -9.72 -16.46
N ALA A 12 3.63 -10.34 -15.69
CA ALA A 12 2.70 -9.60 -14.86
C ALA A 12 3.49 -8.82 -13.80
N VAL A 13 3.73 -7.52 -14.03
CA VAL A 13 4.37 -6.64 -13.05
C VAL A 13 3.47 -6.61 -11.81
N LYS A 14 3.99 -7.09 -10.69
CA LYS A 14 3.30 -7.05 -9.42
C LYS A 14 3.13 -5.59 -9.00
N SER A 15 1.89 -5.22 -8.78
CA SER A 15 1.49 -3.87 -8.39
C SER A 15 0.46 -3.95 -7.28
N CYS A 16 0.36 -2.86 -6.53
CA CYS A 16 -0.63 -2.69 -5.49
C CYS A 16 -1.69 -1.70 -5.94
N PRO A 17 -2.95 -1.85 -5.47
CA PRO A 17 -3.99 -0.85 -5.71
C PRO A 17 -3.62 0.48 -5.05
N ALA A 18 -4.41 1.52 -5.30
CA ALA A 18 -4.30 2.76 -4.55
C ALA A 18 -4.29 2.48 -3.03
N PRO A 19 -3.36 3.07 -2.27
CA PRO A 19 -3.30 2.90 -0.83
C PRO A 19 -4.57 3.46 -0.17
N GLU A 20 -4.93 2.89 0.97
CA GLU A 20 -6.06 3.33 1.77
C GLU A 20 -5.84 4.76 2.27
N THR A 21 -6.83 5.65 2.05
CA THR A 21 -6.78 7.04 2.51
C THR A 21 -7.55 7.27 3.81
N ASN A 22 -8.43 6.34 4.20
CA ASN A 22 -9.22 6.40 5.43
C ASN A 22 -8.51 5.67 6.58
N VAL A 23 -7.29 6.10 6.89
CA VAL A 23 -6.56 5.59 8.05
C VAL A 23 -6.84 6.52 9.24
N SER A 24 -7.32 5.95 10.34
CA SER A 24 -7.67 6.72 11.54
C SER A 24 -6.54 7.64 11.98
N ARG A 25 -6.82 8.94 12.03
CA ARG A 25 -5.90 9.97 12.52
C ARG A 25 -4.60 10.06 11.72
N ALA A 26 -4.62 9.68 10.44
CA ALA A 26 -3.46 9.74 9.57
C ALA A 26 -3.82 10.23 8.16
N THR A 27 -2.89 10.94 7.54
CA THR A 27 -2.98 11.44 6.16
C THR A 27 -1.92 10.77 5.28
N LEU A 28 -2.31 10.25 4.12
CA LEU A 28 -1.39 9.71 3.13
C LEU A 28 -0.52 10.82 2.51
N LEU A 29 0.80 10.69 2.60
CA LEU A 29 1.76 11.63 2.01
C LEU A 29 2.13 11.28 0.56
N THR A 30 2.11 9.99 0.21
CA THR A 30 2.53 9.54 -1.12
C THR A 30 1.52 9.94 -2.19
N ARG A 31 1.96 10.74 -3.17
CA ARG A 31 1.09 11.30 -4.24
C ARG A 31 1.19 10.57 -5.60
N ARG A 32 1.68 9.32 -5.61
CA ARG A 32 1.78 8.54 -6.85
C ARG A 32 0.47 7.82 -7.16
N SER A 33 0.16 7.70 -8.44
CA SER A 33 -1.00 6.94 -8.94
C SER A 33 -0.69 5.45 -9.16
N THR A 34 0.59 5.09 -9.25
CA THR A 34 1.06 3.71 -9.51
C THR A 34 2.00 3.24 -8.43
N HIS A 35 1.81 2.00 -7.96
CA HIS A 35 2.63 1.39 -6.93
C HIS A 35 3.04 -0.02 -7.37
N LEU A 36 4.34 -0.23 -7.51
CA LEU A 36 4.94 -1.49 -7.93
C LEU A 36 5.46 -2.25 -6.71
N TYR A 37 5.68 -3.55 -6.88
CA TYR A 37 6.33 -4.37 -5.87
C TYR A 37 7.59 -3.71 -5.32
N GLY A 38 7.69 -3.65 -4.00
CA GLY A 38 8.79 -3.00 -3.30
C GLY A 38 8.53 -1.53 -2.93
N ASP A 39 7.57 -0.86 -3.59
CA ASP A 39 7.25 0.54 -3.29
C ASP A 39 6.77 0.72 -1.84
N LEU A 40 7.07 1.88 -1.29
CA LEU A 40 6.65 2.31 0.04
C LEU A 40 5.69 3.48 -0.07
N VAL A 41 4.63 3.44 0.72
CA VAL A 41 3.74 4.58 0.96
C VAL A 41 3.86 5.01 2.41
N GLU A 42 3.79 6.32 2.65
CA GLU A 42 3.96 6.92 3.97
C GLU A 42 2.71 7.71 4.37
N TYR A 43 2.41 7.66 5.66
CA TYR A 43 1.31 8.29 6.34
C TYR A 43 1.84 9.21 7.43
N GLN A 44 1.22 10.36 7.59
CA GLN A 44 1.50 11.29 8.66
C GLN A 44 0.37 11.30 9.67
N CYS A 45 0.69 11.12 10.96
CA CYS A 45 -0.31 11.27 12.01
C CYS A 45 -0.80 12.72 12.11
N ASP A 46 -2.08 12.88 12.42
CA ASP A 46 -2.68 14.16 12.71
C ASP A 46 -2.01 14.80 13.95
N MET A 47 -2.12 16.13 14.07
CA MET A 47 -1.58 16.86 15.22
C MET A 47 -2.13 16.29 16.55
N GLY A 48 -1.24 16.10 17.52
CA GLY A 48 -1.55 15.56 18.84
C GLY A 48 -1.58 14.02 18.92
N PHE A 49 -1.18 13.32 17.87
CA PHE A 49 -1.11 11.86 17.84
C PHE A 49 0.33 11.40 17.65
N THR A 50 0.73 10.39 18.40
CA THR A 50 2.07 9.81 18.34
C THR A 50 2.09 8.72 17.26
N PRO A 51 3.09 8.73 16.35
CA PRO A 51 3.21 7.71 15.31
C PRO A 51 3.65 6.37 15.91
N GLY A 52 2.91 5.31 15.59
CA GLY A 52 3.34 3.94 15.75
C GLY A 52 4.04 3.45 14.49
N ARG A 53 3.25 2.91 13.56
CA ARG A 53 3.71 2.60 12.19
C ARG A 53 3.12 3.59 11.21
N THR A 54 3.95 4.14 10.34
CA THR A 54 3.54 5.17 9.36
C THR A 54 3.72 4.76 7.91
N PHE A 55 4.16 3.53 7.62
CA PHE A 55 4.41 3.11 6.23
C PHE A 55 3.81 1.74 5.91
N ARG A 56 3.50 1.54 4.62
CA ARG A 56 3.15 0.23 4.04
C ARG A 56 4.05 -0.06 2.84
N LYS A 57 4.39 -1.34 2.67
CA LYS A 57 5.18 -1.82 1.53
C LYS A 57 4.28 -2.59 0.57
N CYS A 58 4.44 -2.37 -0.73
CA CYS A 58 3.81 -3.18 -1.75
C CYS A 58 4.54 -4.53 -1.85
N GLY A 59 3.85 -5.62 -1.51
CA GLY A 59 4.34 -6.98 -1.55
C GLY A 59 3.66 -7.84 -2.62
N ASP A 60 3.94 -9.14 -2.60
CA ASP A 60 3.48 -10.08 -3.63
C ASP A 60 1.95 -10.26 -3.64
N SER A 61 1.31 -10.08 -2.49
CA SER A 61 -0.14 -10.21 -2.26
C SER A 61 -0.86 -8.86 -2.09
N GLY A 62 -0.18 -7.73 -2.34
CA GLY A 62 -0.71 -6.40 -2.11
C GLY A 62 0.02 -5.65 -1.00
N TRP A 63 -0.62 -4.66 -0.40
CA TRP A 63 -0.03 -3.87 0.68
C TRP A 63 0.19 -4.73 1.93
N SER A 64 1.32 -4.54 2.61
CA SER A 64 1.58 -5.18 3.91
C SER A 64 0.41 -5.00 4.89
N ASP A 65 0.00 -6.07 5.58
CA ASP A 65 -1.14 -6.11 6.53
C ASP A 65 -0.95 -5.24 7.77
N LEU A 66 0.23 -4.67 7.93
CA LEU A 66 0.55 -3.76 9.02
C LEU A 66 0.00 -2.37 8.70
N THR A 67 -1.27 -2.15 9.08
CA THR A 67 -1.95 -0.86 8.95
C THR A 67 -1.22 0.23 9.73
N PRO A 68 -1.09 1.45 9.19
CA PRO A 68 -0.52 2.56 9.93
C PRO A 68 -1.34 2.85 11.19
N SER A 69 -0.67 3.19 12.28
CA SER A 69 -1.30 3.46 13.57
C SER A 69 -0.80 4.76 14.16
N CYS A 70 -1.75 5.54 14.65
CA CYS A 70 -1.54 6.80 15.35
C CYS A 70 -2.26 6.69 16.70
N THR A 71 -1.51 6.70 17.80
CA THR A 71 -2.07 6.61 19.16
C THR A 71 -2.15 8.00 19.76
N GLY A 72 -3.32 8.37 20.29
CA GLY A 72 -3.46 9.61 21.04
C GLY A 72 -2.79 9.49 22.41
N GLU A 73 -2.12 10.53 22.84
CA GLU A 73 -1.73 10.70 24.24
C GLU A 73 -2.87 11.47 24.94
N PHE A 74 -3.78 10.74 25.58
CA PHE A 74 -4.70 11.30 26.56
C PHE A 74 -4.74 10.40 27.79
#